data_AF-A0A6V8ES13-F1
#
_entry.id   AF-A0A6V8ES13-F1
#
_cell.length_a   1.000
_cell.length_b   1.000
_cell.length_c   1.000
_cell.angle_alpha   90.00
_cell.angle_beta   90.00
_cell.angle_gamma   90.00
#
_symmetry.space_group_name_H-M   'P 1'
#
loop_
_entity.id
_entity.type
_entity.pdbx_description
1 polymer ?
#
loop_
_entity_poly.entity_id
_entity_poly.type
_entity_poly.pdbx_seq_one_letter_code
_entity_poly.pdbx_strand_id
1 'polypeptide(L)'
;MVEFRKSNWETLGGLPIPAYYAPSENVERPGHPPYTRGIHENMYRSRLWTMRQYAGFSSAKETNERFRLLLERGQKGLSVAFDLPTQLGIDADDPLSEGEVGKVGVSISCLQDMRDLFAEIPLDKVSTSMTINAPAMILLAMYCV
;
A
#
# COMPACT_ATOMS: atom_id res chain seq x y z
N MET A 1 23.67 36.01 14.47
CA MET A 1 24.55 34.99 15.09
C MET A 1 23.70 33.74 15.26
N VAL A 2 24.16 32.57 14.82
CA VAL A 2 23.30 31.44 14.43
C VAL A 2 22.54 30.81 15.62
N GLU A 3 21.23 31.08 15.71
CA GLU A 3 20.32 30.68 16.82
C GLU A 3 20.10 29.17 16.99
N PHE A 4 20.55 28.35 16.04
CA PHE A 4 20.24 26.90 16.01
C PHE A 4 21.42 25.98 16.33
N ARG A 5 22.46 26.47 17.02
CA ARG A 5 23.58 25.61 17.43
C ARG A 5 23.20 24.77 18.65
N LYS A 6 23.27 23.45 18.51
CA LYS A 6 23.14 22.48 19.60
C LYS A 6 24.51 21.91 19.97
N SER A 7 24.71 21.61 21.26
CA SER A 7 25.92 20.95 21.77
C SER A 7 26.04 19.50 21.29
N ASN A 8 24.90 18.80 21.20
CA ASN A 8 24.78 17.46 20.63
C ASN A 8 23.76 17.46 19.50
N TRP A 9 24.05 16.68 18.46
CA TRP A 9 23.16 16.47 17.34
C TRP A 9 22.64 15.04 17.39
N GLU A 10 21.33 14.89 17.34
CA GLU A 10 20.66 13.60 17.36
C GLU A 10 19.60 13.58 16.26
N THR A 11 19.34 12.40 15.72
CA THR A 11 18.19 12.14 14.86
C THR A 11 16.89 12.24 15.66
N LEU A 12 15.73 12.32 14.99
CA LEU A 12 14.43 12.23 15.67
C LEU A 12 14.22 10.91 16.43
N GLY A 13 15.00 9.87 16.09
CA GLY A 13 15.01 8.59 16.79
C GLY A 13 16.02 8.49 17.94
N GLY A 14 16.67 9.59 18.33
CA GLY A 14 17.63 9.61 19.44
C GLY A 14 19.02 9.05 19.12
N LEU A 15 19.33 8.77 17.85
CA LEU A 15 20.68 8.35 17.46
C LEU A 15 21.60 9.56 17.35
N PRO A 16 22.82 9.52 17.92
CA PRO A 16 23.78 10.61 17.80
C PRO A 16 24.25 10.78 16.35
N ILE A 17 24.36 12.02 15.91
CA ILE A 17 24.89 12.41 14.59
C ILE A 17 26.30 12.96 14.83
N PRO A 18 27.36 12.17 14.62
CA PRO A 18 28.73 12.63 14.80
C PRO A 18 29.08 13.70 13.77
N ALA A 19 30.05 14.56 14.10
CA ALA A 19 30.53 15.62 13.21
C ALA A 19 31.25 15.07 11.96
N TYR A 20 31.77 13.84 12.03
CA TYR A 20 32.40 13.14 10.91
C TYR A 20 32.12 11.63 10.98
N TYR A 21 32.06 10.96 9.82
CA TYR A 21 31.94 9.51 9.71
C TYR A 21 33.23 8.91 9.14
N ALA A 22 33.78 7.91 9.81
CA ALA A 22 34.89 7.12 9.26
C ALA A 22 34.36 6.03 8.30
N PRO A 23 35.09 5.66 7.24
CA PRO A 23 34.69 4.58 6.35
C PRO A 23 34.60 3.24 7.09
N SER A 24 33.58 2.44 6.78
CA SER A 24 33.48 1.04 7.24
C SER A 24 34.24 0.12 6.30
N GLU A 25 34.96 -0.86 6.84
CA GLU A 25 35.71 -1.87 6.07
C GLU A 25 34.84 -3.05 5.61
N ASN A 26 33.63 -3.21 6.16
CA ASN A 26 32.78 -4.35 5.82
C ASN A 26 31.87 -4.02 4.63
N VAL A 27 32.21 -4.58 3.46
CA VAL A 27 31.44 -4.40 2.22
C VAL A 27 30.52 -5.58 2.00
N GLU A 28 29.28 -5.46 2.49
CA GLU A 28 28.23 -6.44 2.20
C GLU A 28 27.85 -6.47 0.71
N ARG A 29 27.29 -7.61 0.26
CA ARG A 29 26.78 -7.80 -1.10
C ARG A 29 25.24 -7.87 -1.09
N PRO A 30 24.55 -7.22 -2.04
CA PRO A 30 23.10 -7.39 -2.18
C PRO A 30 22.74 -8.85 -2.49
N GLY A 31 21.54 -9.28 -2.11
CA GLY A 31 21.06 -10.66 -2.29
C GLY A 31 21.62 -11.68 -1.30
N HIS A 32 22.44 -11.25 -0.34
CA HIS A 32 23.03 -12.13 0.69
C HIS A 32 22.69 -11.62 2.09
N PRO A 33 22.38 -12.49 3.07
CA PRO A 33 22.21 -12.09 4.46
C PRO A 33 23.42 -11.26 4.96
N PRO A 34 23.20 -10.19 5.74
CA PRO A 34 21.94 -9.77 6.36
C PRO A 34 21.06 -8.87 5.47
N TYR A 35 21.35 -8.76 4.16
CA TYR A 35 20.59 -7.99 3.17
C TYR A 35 20.58 -6.46 3.38
N THR A 36 21.55 -5.89 4.11
CA THR A 36 21.63 -4.43 4.33
C THR A 36 21.66 -3.65 3.01
N ARG A 37 22.20 -4.26 1.94
CA ARG A 37 22.28 -3.66 0.60
C ARG A 37 21.16 -4.08 -0.37
N GLY A 38 20.17 -4.83 0.10
CA GLY A 38 19.00 -5.26 -0.68
C GLY A 38 18.84 -6.79 -0.75
N ILE A 39 17.59 -7.22 -0.93
CA ILE A 39 17.20 -8.65 -0.93
C ILE A 39 17.45 -9.38 -2.26
N HIS A 40 17.77 -8.65 -3.34
CA HIS A 40 18.04 -9.22 -4.66
C HIS A 40 19.43 -8.78 -5.13
N GLU A 41 20.19 -9.66 -5.77
CA GLU A 41 21.56 -9.35 -6.22
C GLU A 41 21.63 -8.17 -7.21
N ASN A 42 20.69 -8.13 -8.15
CA ASN A 42 20.67 -7.13 -9.23
C ASN A 42 19.70 -5.96 -8.97
N MET A 43 18.87 -6.05 -7.92
CA MET A 43 17.86 -5.04 -7.54
C MET A 43 17.17 -4.41 -8.77
N TYR A 44 17.21 -3.08 -8.87
CA TYR A 44 16.55 -2.29 -9.90
C TYR A 44 17.25 -2.32 -11.26
N ARG A 45 18.43 -2.95 -11.38
CA ARG A 45 19.06 -3.22 -12.68
C ARG A 45 18.35 -4.34 -13.42
N SER A 46 17.73 -5.29 -12.70
CA SER A 46 16.92 -6.36 -13.30
C SER A 46 15.43 -6.03 -13.32
N ARG A 47 14.88 -5.49 -12.23
CA ARG A 47 13.44 -5.19 -12.11
C ARG A 47 13.24 -3.97 -11.22
N LEU A 48 12.59 -2.93 -11.77
CA LEU A 48 12.19 -1.76 -10.98
C LEU A 48 11.22 -2.13 -9.86
N TRP A 49 11.13 -1.28 -8.83
CA TRP A 49 10.09 -1.42 -7.82
C TRP A 49 8.70 -1.35 -8.46
N THR A 50 7.72 -1.99 -7.81
CA THR A 50 6.33 -1.91 -8.29
C THR A 50 5.78 -0.52 -7.95
N MET A 51 5.48 0.28 -8.96
CA MET A 51 4.67 1.48 -8.76
C MET A 51 3.24 1.04 -8.47
N ARG A 52 2.79 1.25 -7.23
CA ARG A 52 1.48 0.83 -6.73
C ARG A 52 0.83 2.01 -6.02
N GLN A 53 -0.10 2.68 -6.70
CA GLN A 53 -0.88 3.74 -6.12
C GLN A 53 -1.99 3.15 -5.25
N TYR A 54 -2.11 3.72 -4.05
CA TYR A 54 -3.22 3.48 -3.15
C TYR A 54 -4.46 4.24 -3.64
N ALA A 55 -5.54 3.51 -3.91
CA ALA A 55 -6.76 4.06 -4.48
C ALA A 55 -8.00 3.29 -4.00
N GLY A 56 -9.09 4.03 -3.85
CA GLY A 56 -10.39 3.56 -3.39
C GLY A 56 -11.16 4.76 -2.89
N PHE A 57 -12.34 5.01 -3.47
CA PHE A 57 -13.22 6.09 -3.07
C PHE A 57 -14.61 5.83 -3.64
N SER A 58 -15.66 6.16 -2.89
CA SER A 58 -17.05 6.03 -3.30
C SER A 58 -17.43 4.57 -3.62
N SER A 59 -18.07 4.30 -4.75
CA SER A 59 -18.56 2.98 -5.13
C SER A 59 -17.48 2.07 -5.76
N ALA A 60 -17.77 0.77 -5.81
CA ALA A 60 -16.94 -0.21 -6.49
C ALA A 60 -16.72 0.13 -7.97
N LYS A 61 -17.75 0.62 -8.67
CA LYS A 61 -17.69 1.01 -10.09
C LYS A 61 -16.79 2.22 -10.33
N GLU A 62 -16.93 3.27 -9.52
CA GLU A 62 -16.07 4.47 -9.63
C GLU A 62 -14.61 4.14 -9.29
N THR A 63 -14.40 3.26 -8.30
CA THR A 63 -13.05 2.76 -7.98
C THR A 63 -12.48 1.91 -9.12
N ASN A 64 -13.30 1.09 -9.78
CA ASN A 64 -12.89 0.32 -10.96
C ASN A 64 -12.46 1.23 -12.12
N GLU A 65 -13.24 2.26 -12.45
CA GLU A 65 -12.88 3.26 -13.46
C GLU A 65 -11.53 3.90 -13.15
N ARG A 66 -11.30 4.24 -11.87
CA ARG A 66 -10.00 4.74 -11.41
C ARG A 66 -8.89 3.71 -11.60
N PHE A 67 -9.11 2.44 -11.28
CA PHE A 67 -8.12 1.38 -11.49
C PHE A 67 -7.77 1.21 -12.95
N ARG A 68 -8.75 1.17 -13.85
CA ARG A 68 -8.50 1.07 -15.29
C ARG A 68 -7.68 2.26 -15.81
N LEU A 69 -8.02 3.48 -15.40
CA LEU A 69 -7.23 4.67 -15.72
C LEU A 69 -5.78 4.57 -15.23
N LEU A 70 -5.56 4.06 -14.02
CA LEU A 70 -4.20 3.88 -13.48
C LEU A 70 -3.40 2.84 -14.28
N LEU A 71 -4.03 1.71 -14.65
CA LEU A 71 -3.41 0.68 -15.48
C LEU A 71 -3.06 1.21 -16.88
N GLU A 72 -3.96 1.97 -17.51
CA GLU A 72 -3.71 2.65 -18.80
C GLU A 72 -2.52 3.62 -18.72
N ARG A 73 -2.31 4.26 -17.57
CA ARG A 73 -1.17 5.15 -17.31
C ARG A 73 0.12 4.41 -16.93
N GLY A 74 0.16 3.08 -17.07
CA GLY A 74 1.35 2.26 -16.92
C GLY A 74 1.58 1.70 -15.51
N GLN A 75 0.61 1.84 -14.60
CA GLN A 75 0.67 1.21 -13.29
C GLN A 75 0.57 -0.32 -13.44
N LYS A 76 1.41 -1.06 -12.70
CA LYS A 76 1.49 -2.54 -12.80
C LYS A 76 0.94 -3.28 -11.58
N GLY A 77 0.55 -2.56 -10.55
CA GLY A 77 -0.12 -3.14 -9.39
C GLY A 77 -1.12 -2.18 -8.77
N LEU A 78 -2.24 -2.70 -8.31
CA LEU A 78 -3.32 -1.93 -7.70
C LEU A 78 -3.28 -2.08 -6.17
N SER A 79 -3.60 -1.04 -5.41
CA SER A 79 -3.82 -1.16 -3.97
C SER A 79 -5.17 -0.59 -3.60
N VAL A 80 -6.01 -1.42 -3.00
CA VAL A 80 -7.39 -1.09 -2.63
C VAL A 80 -7.43 -0.47 -1.25
N ALA A 81 -8.03 0.72 -1.17
CA ALA A 81 -8.45 1.37 0.07
C ALA A 81 -9.93 1.08 0.34
N PHE A 82 -10.28 0.58 1.51
CA PHE A 82 -11.66 0.29 1.89
C PHE A 82 -12.24 1.38 2.79
N ASP A 83 -13.55 1.58 2.74
CA ASP A 83 -14.22 2.49 3.67
C ASP A 83 -14.18 1.98 5.12
N LEU A 84 -14.61 2.82 6.07
CA LEU A 84 -14.58 2.44 7.48
C LEU A 84 -15.52 1.26 7.81
N PRO A 85 -16.77 1.20 7.34
CA PRO A 85 -17.65 0.04 7.53
C PRO A 85 -17.00 -1.28 7.10
N THR A 86 -16.45 -1.33 5.88
CA THR A 86 -15.77 -2.53 5.36
C THR A 86 -14.56 -2.88 6.22
N GLN A 87 -13.78 -1.90 6.71
CA GLN A 87 -12.65 -2.15 7.59
C GLN A 87 -13.04 -2.71 8.96
N LEU A 88 -14.23 -2.35 9.45
CA LEU A 88 -14.80 -2.83 10.70
C LEU A 88 -15.57 -4.15 10.54
N GLY A 89 -15.81 -4.59 9.29
CA GLY A 89 -16.58 -5.80 8.99
C GLY A 89 -18.09 -5.62 9.22
N ILE A 90 -18.59 -4.40 8.96
CA ILE A 90 -19.99 -4.02 9.11
C ILE A 90 -20.55 -3.68 7.73
N ASP A 91 -21.80 -4.08 7.47
CA ASP A 91 -22.47 -3.81 6.21
C ASP A 91 -22.83 -2.32 6.04
N ALA A 92 -22.97 -1.88 4.79
CA ALA A 92 -23.21 -0.48 4.47
C ALA A 92 -24.58 0.04 4.96
N ASP A 93 -25.54 -0.84 5.22
CA ASP A 93 -26.88 -0.51 5.73
C ASP A 93 -26.99 -0.59 7.27
N ASP A 94 -25.92 -0.96 7.97
CA ASP A 94 -25.87 -0.91 9.43
C ASP A 94 -25.96 0.56 9.92
N PRO A 95 -26.73 0.85 10.99
CA PRO A 95 -26.81 2.20 11.55
C PRO A 95 -25.46 2.83 11.93
N LEU A 96 -24.45 2.03 12.28
CA LEU A 96 -23.10 2.53 12.60
C LEU A 96 -22.31 2.96 11.36
N SER A 97 -22.77 2.59 10.16
CA SER A 97 -22.13 2.93 8.89
C SER A 97 -22.54 4.31 8.35
N GLU A 98 -23.57 4.93 8.94
CA GLU A 98 -24.11 6.21 8.48
C GLU A 98 -23.02 7.30 8.39
N GLY A 99 -22.88 7.90 7.20
CA GLY A 99 -21.91 8.96 6.94
C GLY A 99 -20.46 8.50 6.70
N GLU A 100 -20.18 7.20 6.73
CA GLU A 100 -18.84 6.64 6.52
C GLU A 100 -18.72 5.73 5.28
N VAL A 101 -19.85 5.28 4.74
CA VAL A 101 -19.92 4.48 3.49
C VAL A 101 -19.25 5.21 2.33
N GLY A 102 -18.24 4.59 1.72
CA GLY A 102 -17.54 5.10 0.54
C GLY A 102 -16.66 6.35 0.76
N LYS A 103 -16.59 6.89 1.99
CA LYS A 103 -15.98 8.20 2.26
C LYS A 103 -14.45 8.23 2.18
N VAL A 104 -13.81 7.18 2.68
CA VAL A 104 -12.34 7.08 2.77
C VAL A 104 -11.77 5.91 1.97
N GLY A 105 -12.63 5.21 1.22
CA GLY A 105 -12.29 4.02 0.47
C GLY A 105 -13.50 3.49 -0.28
N VAL A 106 -13.33 2.38 -0.99
CA VAL A 106 -14.45 1.68 -1.63
C VAL A 106 -15.27 0.94 -0.56
N SER A 107 -16.60 0.98 -0.70
CA SER A 107 -17.50 0.16 0.09
C SER A 107 -17.66 -1.24 -0.50
N ILE A 108 -17.48 -2.29 0.31
CA ILE A 108 -17.68 -3.69 -0.08
C ILE A 108 -18.49 -4.38 1.01
N SER A 109 -19.76 -4.67 0.73
CA SER A 109 -20.64 -5.42 1.65
C SER A 109 -20.97 -6.82 1.11
N CYS A 110 -20.82 -7.04 -0.20
CA CYS A 110 -21.11 -8.34 -0.80
C CYS A 110 -20.14 -8.73 -1.93
N LEU A 111 -20.26 -9.98 -2.39
CA LEU A 111 -19.46 -10.50 -3.50
C LEU A 111 -19.67 -9.70 -4.79
N GLN A 112 -20.87 -9.16 -5.02
CA GLN A 112 -21.12 -8.36 -6.23
C GLN A 112 -20.30 -7.08 -6.25
N ASP A 113 -20.08 -6.43 -5.10
CA ASP A 113 -19.23 -5.23 -5.03
C ASP A 113 -17.78 -5.56 -5.39
N MET A 114 -17.27 -6.71 -4.93
CA MET A 114 -15.93 -7.19 -5.27
C MET A 114 -15.80 -7.49 -6.78
N ARG A 115 -16.85 -8.06 -7.38
CA ARG A 115 -16.91 -8.30 -8.83
C ARG A 115 -16.92 -6.99 -9.61
N ASP A 116 -17.72 -6.02 -9.18
CA ASP A 116 -17.79 -4.71 -9.81
C ASP A 116 -16.44 -3.96 -9.68
N LEU A 117 -15.78 -4.07 -8.52
CA LEU A 117 -14.47 -3.46 -8.27
C LEU A 117 -13.40 -3.95 -9.25
N PHE A 118 -13.40 -5.25 -9.58
CA PHE A 118 -12.40 -5.87 -10.46
C PHE A 118 -12.91 -6.20 -11.86
N ALA A 119 -14.10 -5.74 -12.23
CA ALA A 119 -14.67 -5.94 -13.55
C ALA A 119 -13.66 -5.50 -14.65
N GLU A 120 -13.47 -6.36 -15.64
CA GLU A 120 -12.56 -6.12 -16.78
C GLU A 120 -11.06 -5.94 -16.41
N ILE A 121 -10.65 -6.21 -15.17
CA ILE A 121 -9.24 -6.18 -14.76
C ILE A 121 -8.65 -7.59 -14.87
N PRO A 122 -7.57 -7.81 -15.65
CA PRO A 122 -6.92 -9.12 -15.76
C PRO A 122 -6.09 -9.43 -14.51
N LEU A 123 -6.73 -10.03 -13.49
CA LEU A 123 -6.12 -10.34 -12.19
C LEU A 123 -4.93 -11.32 -12.28
N ASP A 124 -4.83 -12.10 -13.36
CA ASP A 124 -3.69 -12.96 -13.66
C ASP A 124 -2.43 -12.19 -14.07
N LYS A 125 -2.59 -10.93 -14.51
CA LYS A 125 -1.49 -10.07 -15.02
C LYS A 125 -1.21 -8.88 -14.11
N VAL A 126 -2.15 -8.52 -13.24
CA VAL A 126 -2.06 -7.36 -12.35
C VAL A 126 -1.93 -7.84 -10.92
N SER A 127 -0.86 -7.43 -10.23
CA SER A 127 -0.77 -7.70 -8.80
C SER A 127 -1.72 -6.77 -8.05
N THR A 128 -2.59 -7.32 -7.21
CA THR A 128 -3.46 -6.57 -6.31
C THR A 128 -2.91 -6.58 -4.88
N SER A 129 -3.27 -5.55 -4.12
CA SER A 129 -3.01 -5.44 -2.69
C SER A 129 -4.27 -4.89 -2.06
N MET A 130 -4.64 -5.41 -0.89
CA MET A 130 -5.82 -5.00 -0.15
C MET A 130 -5.39 -4.52 1.23
N THR A 131 -5.58 -3.24 1.54
CA THR A 131 -5.25 -2.69 2.87
C THR A 131 -6.42 -2.99 3.81
N ILE A 132 -6.45 -4.22 4.32
CA ILE A 132 -7.54 -4.71 5.16
C ILE A 132 -6.97 -5.56 6.31
N ASN A 133 -7.65 -5.56 7.46
CA ASN A 133 -7.17 -6.19 8.68
C ASN A 133 -8.21 -7.16 9.25
N ALA A 134 -9.10 -6.69 10.14
CA ALA A 134 -10.03 -7.56 10.86
C ALA A 134 -10.89 -8.48 9.95
N PRO A 135 -11.50 -7.99 8.84
CA PRO A 135 -12.27 -8.84 7.95
C PRO A 135 -11.46 -9.39 6.77
N ALA A 136 -10.13 -9.40 6.83
CA ALA A 136 -9.26 -9.78 5.71
C ALA A 136 -9.59 -11.15 5.10
N MET A 137 -9.96 -12.15 5.93
CA MET A 137 -10.34 -13.47 5.44
C MET A 137 -11.60 -13.47 4.58
N ILE A 138 -12.56 -12.60 4.90
CA ILE A 138 -13.82 -12.46 4.15
C ILE A 138 -13.52 -11.81 2.81
N LEU A 139 -12.77 -10.70 2.80
CA LEU A 139 -12.40 -10.00 1.56
C LEU A 139 -11.49 -10.86 0.68
N LEU A 140 -10.59 -11.66 1.26
CA LEU A 140 -9.80 -12.64 0.51
C LEU A 140 -10.68 -13.71 -0.12
N ALA A 141 -11.66 -14.24 0.62
CA ALA A 141 -12.61 -15.18 0.06
C ALA A 141 -13.37 -14.56 -1.12
N MET A 142 -13.88 -13.34 -0.99
CA MET A 142 -14.55 -12.62 -2.09
C MET A 142 -13.63 -12.38 -3.29
N TYR A 143 -12.34 -12.11 -3.04
CA TYR A 143 -11.35 -11.87 -4.09
C TYR A 143 -11.00 -13.13 -4.91
N CYS A 144 -11.16 -14.33 -4.33
CA CYS A 144 -10.79 -15.60 -4.95
C CYS A 144 -11.87 -16.26 -5.82
N VAL A 145 -13.12 -15.79 -5.80
CA VAL A 145 -14.27 -16.39 -6.54
C VAL A 145 -14.57 -15.65 -7.83
#